data_AF-A0A958DX46-F1
#
_entry.id   AF-A0A958DX46-F1
#
_cell.length_a   1.000
_cell.length_b   1.000
_cell.length_c   1.000
_cell.angle_alpha   90.00
_cell.angle_beta   90.00
_cell.angle_gamma   90.00
#
_symmetry.space_group_name_H-M   'P 1'
#
loop_
_entity.id
_entity.type
_entity.pdbx_description
1 polymer ?
#
loop_
_entity_poly.entity_id
_entity_poly.type
_entity_poly.pdbx_seq_one_letter_code
_entity_poly.pdbx_strand_id
1 'polypeptide(L)'
;LSVRNYNVQALSLTPAQITESIQKYTPGFNCDYKPDFRQQIAESWPHSIDDSNARKDWGWQPDFSLDAMTRDMLERLTRKSMV
;
A
#
# COMPACT_ATOMS: atom_id res chain seq x y z
N LEU A 1 -1.78 19.36 19.04
CA LEU A 1 -2.38 19.20 17.69
C LEU A 1 -2.50 20.59 17.05
N SER A 2 -1.97 20.75 15.84
CA SER A 2 -1.79 22.00 15.11
C SER A 2 -2.83 22.22 14.00
N VAL A 3 -3.51 21.18 13.51
CA VAL A 3 -4.57 21.25 12.48
C VAL A 3 -5.77 20.34 12.83
N ARG A 4 -6.90 20.49 12.12
CA ARG A 4 -8.10 19.66 12.35
C ARG A 4 -8.17 18.41 11.49
N ASN A 5 -7.53 18.41 10.32
CA ASN A 5 -7.45 17.28 9.41
C ASN A 5 -5.98 16.98 9.14
N TYR A 6 -5.60 15.71 9.22
CA TYR A 6 -4.23 15.25 9.03
C TYR A 6 -4.16 14.26 7.88
N ASN A 7 -3.18 14.45 7.01
CA ASN A 7 -2.71 13.37 6.15
C ASN A 7 -2.05 12.31 7.03
N VAL A 8 -2.27 11.04 6.69
CA VAL A 8 -1.59 9.89 7.29
C VAL A 8 -1.18 8.95 6.16
N GLN A 9 0.11 8.64 6.09
CA GLN A 9 0.64 7.76 5.05
C GLN A 9 1.53 6.68 5.64
N ALA A 10 1.49 5.50 5.02
CA ALA A 10 2.45 4.42 5.26
C ALA A 10 3.36 4.19 4.04
N LEU A 11 2.76 3.90 2.88
CA LEU A 11 3.47 3.51 1.66
C LEU A 11 2.90 4.25 0.45
N SER A 12 3.76 4.54 -0.53
CA SER A 12 3.39 4.91 -1.90
C SER A 12 4.03 3.89 -2.83
N LEU A 13 3.23 3.19 -3.63
CA LEU A 13 3.70 2.10 -4.45
C LEU A 13 2.96 2.02 -5.78
N THR A 14 3.65 1.47 -6.78
CA THR A 14 3.06 1.15 -8.08
C THR A 14 2.53 -0.29 -8.10
N PRO A 15 1.62 -0.63 -9.04
CA PRO A 15 1.22 -2.02 -9.28
C PRO A 15 2.39 -2.98 -9.53
N ALA A 16 3.46 -2.50 -10.17
CA ALA A 16 4.67 -3.29 -10.40
C ALA A 16 5.41 -3.61 -9.10
N GLN A 17 5.58 -2.64 -8.21
CA GLN A 17 6.30 -2.84 -6.93
C GLN A 17 5.60 -3.85 -6.02
N ILE A 18 4.26 -3.82 -5.94
CA ILE A 18 3.52 -4.82 -5.17
C ILE A 18 3.56 -6.20 -5.83
N THR A 19 3.55 -6.26 -7.17
CA THR A 19 3.72 -7.51 -7.93
C THR A 19 5.08 -8.15 -7.62
N GLU A 20 6.16 -7.38 -7.68
CA GLU A 20 7.51 -7.85 -7.32
C GLU A 20 7.58 -8.31 -5.86
N SER A 21 6.93 -7.59 -4.93
CA SER A 21 6.85 -8.01 -3.53
C SER A 21 6.16 -9.37 -3.38
N ILE A 22 5.04 -9.59 -4.08
CA ILE A 22 4.31 -10.87 -4.06
C ILE A 22 5.18 -12.00 -4.65
N GLN A 23 5.91 -11.74 -5.73
CA GLN A 23 6.76 -12.74 -6.39
C GLN A 23 7.88 -13.29 -5.48
N LYS A 24 8.32 -12.53 -4.47
CA LYS A 24 9.27 -13.04 -3.46
C LYS A 24 8.73 -14.22 -2.66
N TYR A 25 7.41 -14.25 -2.45
CA TYR A 25 6.72 -15.26 -1.64
C TYR A 25 6.00 -16.31 -2.49
N THR A 26 5.61 -15.95 -3.72
CA THR A 26 4.94 -16.83 -4.67
C THR A 26 5.68 -16.81 -6.01
N PRO A 27 6.78 -17.60 -6.13
CA PRO A 27 7.52 -17.70 -7.39
C PRO A 27 6.60 -18.20 -8.51
N GLY A 28 6.49 -17.43 -9.59
CA GLY A 28 5.59 -17.71 -10.71
C GLY A 28 4.30 -16.88 -10.74
N PHE A 29 4.07 -16.02 -9.73
CA PHE A 29 3.00 -15.02 -9.80
C PHE A 29 3.22 -14.09 -11.00
N ASN A 30 2.20 -13.91 -11.83
CA ASN A 30 2.20 -13.00 -12.96
C ASN A 30 1.06 -11.97 -12.85
N CYS A 31 1.28 -10.78 -13.39
CA CYS A 31 0.30 -9.70 -13.39
C CYS A 31 0.24 -9.06 -14.78
N ASP A 32 -0.96 -9.07 -15.37
CA ASP A 32 -1.23 -8.41 -16.65
C ASP A 32 -1.89 -7.04 -16.42
N TYR A 33 -1.50 -6.06 -17.23
CA TYR A 33 -2.04 -4.70 -17.14
C TYR A 33 -3.00 -4.42 -18.29
N LYS A 34 -4.27 -4.21 -17.94
CA LYS A 34 -5.30 -3.74 -18.87
C LYS A 34 -6.01 -2.52 -18.28
N PRO A 35 -5.40 -1.32 -18.38
CA PRO A 35 -5.97 -0.11 -17.81
C PRO A 35 -7.37 0.17 -18.36
N ASP A 36 -8.24 0.68 -17.51
CA ASP A 36 -9.57 1.16 -17.88
C ASP A 36 -9.78 2.60 -17.38
N PHE A 37 -11.02 3.08 -17.37
CA PHE A 37 -11.34 4.45 -16.93
C PHE A 37 -10.83 4.79 -15.52
N ARG A 38 -10.57 3.79 -14.66
CA ARG A 38 -10.01 4.01 -13.31
C ARG A 38 -8.57 4.49 -13.34
N GLN A 39 -7.83 4.29 -14.43
CA GLN A 39 -6.47 4.81 -14.59
C GLN A 39 -6.47 6.35 -14.53
N GLN A 40 -7.40 7.00 -15.24
CA GLN A 40 -7.52 8.48 -15.21
C GLN A 40 -7.92 8.99 -13.82
N ILE A 41 -8.72 8.21 -13.08
CA ILE A 41 -9.07 8.52 -11.69
C ILE A 41 -7.81 8.43 -10.81
N ALA A 42 -7.03 7.36 -10.94
CA ALA A 42 -5.80 7.17 -10.18
C ALA A 42 -4.76 8.27 -10.49
N GLU A 43 -4.64 8.67 -11.75
CA GLU A 43 -3.75 9.76 -12.19
C GLU A 43 -4.16 11.13 -11.64
N SER A 44 -5.43 11.32 -11.27
CA SER A 44 -5.91 12.54 -10.64
C SER A 44 -5.56 12.66 -9.16
N TRP A 45 -5.13 11.55 -8.52
CA TRP A 45 -4.82 11.50 -7.10
C TRP A 45 -3.33 11.79 -6.85
N PRO A 46 -2.97 12.29 -5.65
CA PRO A 46 -1.58 12.50 -5.30
C PRO A 46 -0.84 11.16 -5.19
N HIS A 47 0.37 11.10 -5.75
CA HIS A 47 1.23 9.90 -5.68
C HIS A 47 1.76 9.64 -4.27
N SER A 48 1.92 10.70 -3.46
CA SER A 48 2.26 10.66 -2.04
C SER A 48 1.67 11.90 -1.37
N ILE A 49 1.48 11.85 -0.06
CA ILE A 49 0.93 12.91 0.76
C ILE A 49 1.89 13.25 1.89
N ASP A 50 2.06 14.53 2.18
CA ASP A 50 2.87 14.97 3.32
C ASP A 50 2.09 14.74 4.63
N ASP A 51 2.58 13.82 5.46
CA ASP A 51 2.03 13.48 6.78
C ASP A 51 2.84 14.07 7.94
N SER A 52 3.75 15.02 7.68
CA SER A 52 4.64 15.64 8.68
C SER A 52 3.92 16.19 9.90
N ASN A 53 2.76 16.82 9.72
CA ASN A 53 1.93 17.32 10.83
C ASN A 53 1.48 16.19 11.78
N ALA A 54 1.12 15.02 11.24
CA ALA A 54 0.70 13.89 12.06
C ALA A 54 1.88 13.30 12.85
N ARG A 55 3.04 13.18 12.19
CA ARG A 55 4.28 12.71 12.82
C ARG A 55 4.69 13.63 13.97
N LYS A 56 4.64 14.94 13.77
CA LYS A 56 5.03 15.94 14.75
C LYS A 56 4.05 16.03 15.92
N ASP A 57 2.75 16.09 15.63
CA ASP A 57 1.77 16.50 16.64
C ASP A 57 1.34 15.38 17.57
N TRP A 58 1.34 14.12 17.08
CA TRP A 58 0.90 12.97 17.86
C TRP A 58 1.72 11.70 17.59
N GLY A 59 2.88 11.83 16.95
CA GLY A 59 3.82 10.72 16.79
C GLY A 59 3.36 9.66 15.81
N TRP A 60 2.58 10.02 14.78
CA TRP A 60 2.19 9.06 13.73
C TRP A 60 3.43 8.35 13.17
N GLN A 61 3.44 7.02 13.27
CA GLN A 61 4.52 6.19 12.78
C GLN A 61 3.93 4.89 12.22
N PRO A 62 3.97 4.68 10.90
CA PRO A 62 3.53 3.42 10.29
C PRO A 62 4.56 2.31 10.55
N ASP A 63 4.09 1.14 10.97
CA ASP A 63 4.95 0.01 11.33
C ASP A 63 5.15 -1.02 10.21
N PHE A 64 4.27 -1.00 9.19
CA PHE A 64 4.30 -1.99 8.11
C PHE A 64 5.10 -1.49 6.92
N SER A 65 6.16 -2.22 6.59
CA SER A 65 6.81 -2.13 5.28
C SER A 65 5.99 -2.85 4.20
N LEU A 66 6.28 -2.59 2.92
CA LEU A 66 5.68 -3.31 1.80
C LEU A 66 5.83 -4.84 1.95
N ASP A 67 7.03 -5.30 2.28
CA ASP A 67 7.33 -6.72 2.44
C ASP A 67 6.56 -7.35 3.62
N ALA A 68 6.52 -6.67 4.77
CA ALA A 68 5.77 -7.11 5.94
C ALA A 68 4.26 -7.19 5.66
N MET A 69 3.71 -6.18 4.98
CA MET A 69 2.31 -6.16 4.55
C MET A 69 2.01 -7.28 3.55
N THR A 70 2.86 -7.49 2.54
CA THR A 70 2.67 -8.56 1.54
C THR A 70 2.64 -9.92 2.22
N ARG A 71 3.59 -10.21 3.11
CA ARG A 71 3.65 -11.49 3.83
C ARG A 71 2.40 -11.74 4.67
N ASP A 72 2.00 -10.78 5.50
CA ASP A 72 0.82 -10.93 6.38
C ASP A 72 -0.47 -11.09 5.56
N MET A 73 -0.63 -10.34 4.46
CA MET A 73 -1.79 -10.47 3.57
C MET A 73 -1.89 -11.86 2.93
N LEU A 74 -0.78 -12.38 2.39
CA LEU A 74 -0.78 -13.71 1.78
C LEU A 74 -1.14 -14.79 2.82
N GLU A 75 -0.54 -14.76 4.00
CA GLU A 75 -0.84 -15.71 5.07
C GLU A 75 -2.34 -15.70 5.46
N ARG A 76 -2.90 -14.51 5.67
CA ARG A 76 -4.31 -14.35 6.10
C ARG A 76 -5.29 -14.78 5.01
N LEU A 77 -5.02 -14.42 3.75
CA LEU A 77 -5.90 -14.77 2.63
C LEU A 77 -5.87 -16.27 2.34
N THR A 78 -4.70 -16.91 2.38
CA THR A 78 -4.58 -18.37 2.24
C THR A 78 -5.36 -19.10 3.34
N ARG A 79 -5.23 -18.67 4.59
CA ARG A 79 -6.02 -19.24 5.70
C ARG A 79 -7.52 -19.07 5.49
N LYS A 80 -7.96 -17.92 4.99
CA LYS A 80 -9.38 -17.67 4.70
C LYS A 80 -9.91 -18.57 3.59
N SER A 81 -9.11 -18.85 2.55
CA SER A 81 -9.52 -19.72 1.44
C SER A 81 -9.61 -21.22 1.79
N MET A 82 -9.10 -21.62 2.95
CA MET A 82 -9.16 -23.00 3.46
C MET A 82 -10.39 -23.27 4.35
N VAL A 83 -11.28 -22.28 4.49
CA VAL A 83 -12.57 -22.36 5.21
C VAL A 83 -13.70 -22.24 4.20
#